data_AF-A0A1I2ASB1-F1
#
_entry.id   AF-A0A1I2ASB1-F1
#
_cell.length_a   1.000
_cell.length_b   1.000
_cell.length_c   1.000
_cell.angle_alpha   90.00
_cell.angle_beta   90.00
_cell.angle_gamma   90.00
#
_symmetry.space_group_name_H-M   'P 1'
#
loop_
_entity.id
_entity.type
_entity.pdbx_description
1 polymer ?
#
loop_
_entity_poly.entity_id
_entity_poly.type
_entity_poly.pdbx_seq_one_letter_code
_entity_poly.pdbx_strand_id
1 'polypeptide(L)'
;MRKTALKRGLTGLMGVAAGLAATGAAHATENGGLGVYPDGLESYFVGALPPPGVHVMMYGGGYRYDKLRGNDGQSLVPDFKVDVNLLAPRVVWVTPQTVAGGQLAFHTVVPLLDVKFRAGGATFKSSGLGDITFGAALGYHLSPQLHQVVGLDIVAPTGKYSATDPSSLGKNYWTFQPVYAVTYMQPSGFNGDVKLMYDINRRNSDTNTRSGQALHADYSAGWGLGNGWVVGVGGHVFSQVTNDSGPGSAQGKARAIGFGPAIRYANDKGFLVTVKWQKDFDVRNRPEGSGLLVKATIPF
;
A
#
# COMPACT_ATOMS: atom_id res chain seq x y z
N MET A 1 -30.28 -42.11 -3.40
CA MET A 1 -29.24 -41.71 -2.42
C MET A 1 -28.42 -40.44 -2.77
N ARG A 2 -28.78 -39.65 -3.80
CA ARG A 2 -28.00 -38.43 -4.19
C ARG A 2 -28.50 -37.08 -3.64
N LYS A 3 -29.67 -37.02 -2.99
CA LYS A 3 -30.25 -35.74 -2.50
C LYS A 3 -29.83 -35.35 -1.08
N THR A 4 -29.22 -36.26 -0.32
CA THR A 4 -28.88 -36.04 1.10
C THR A 4 -27.47 -35.43 1.30
N ALA A 5 -26.58 -35.57 0.32
CA ALA A 5 -25.21 -35.04 0.39
C ALA A 5 -25.15 -33.52 0.14
N LEU A 6 -26.03 -32.99 -0.72
CA LEU A 6 -26.05 -31.56 -1.08
C LEU A 6 -26.51 -30.66 0.09
N LYS A 7 -27.37 -31.17 0.96
CA LYS A 7 -27.86 -30.43 2.14
C LYS A 7 -26.82 -30.28 3.25
N ARG A 8 -25.84 -31.20 3.36
CA ARG A 8 -24.75 -31.13 4.36
C ARG A 8 -23.64 -30.15 3.96
N GLY A 9 -23.43 -29.94 2.66
CA GLY A 9 -22.47 -28.94 2.15
C GLY A 9 -22.93 -27.48 2.37
N LEU A 10 -24.22 -27.20 2.15
CA LEU A 10 -24.77 -25.86 2.38
C LEU A 10 -24.85 -25.45 3.86
N THR A 11 -25.08 -26.41 4.77
CA THR A 11 -25.12 -26.12 6.21
C THR A 11 -23.74 -25.84 6.80
N GLY A 12 -22.68 -26.45 6.24
CA GLY A 12 -21.28 -26.14 6.60
C GLY A 12 -20.84 -24.74 6.15
N LEU A 13 -21.21 -24.32 4.94
CA LEU A 13 -20.88 -22.98 4.42
C LEU A 13 -21.63 -21.86 5.15
N MET A 14 -22.90 -22.05 5.53
CA MET A 14 -23.64 -21.07 6.33
C MET A 14 -23.12 -20.97 7.78
N GLY A 15 -22.62 -22.07 8.36
CA GLY A 15 -22.06 -22.08 9.71
C GLY A 15 -20.75 -21.30 9.84
N VAL A 16 -19.89 -21.33 8.81
CA VAL A 16 -18.62 -20.57 8.77
C VAL A 16 -18.87 -19.08 8.51
N ALA A 17 -19.84 -18.73 7.65
CA ALA A 17 -20.26 -17.34 7.42
C ALA A 17 -20.92 -16.72 8.67
N ALA A 18 -21.71 -17.49 9.42
CA ALA A 18 -22.31 -17.03 10.68
C ALA A 18 -21.28 -16.95 11.84
N GLY A 19 -20.27 -17.83 11.86
CA GLY A 19 -19.19 -17.79 12.85
C GLY A 19 -18.28 -16.57 12.70
N LEU A 20 -18.04 -16.11 11.47
CA LEU A 20 -17.29 -14.87 11.18
C LEU A 20 -18.13 -13.60 11.42
N ALA A 21 -19.46 -13.68 11.34
CA ALA A 21 -20.36 -12.56 11.61
C ALA A 21 -20.70 -12.39 13.11
N ALA A 22 -20.59 -13.45 13.93
CA ALA A 22 -21.02 -13.46 15.32
C ALA A 22 -19.92 -13.10 16.36
N THR A 23 -18.66 -13.00 15.94
CA THR A 23 -17.60 -12.42 16.76
C THR A 23 -17.38 -10.99 16.30
N GLY A 24 -17.78 -10.01 17.11
CA GLY A 24 -17.49 -8.59 16.92
C GLY A 24 -15.99 -8.30 17.04
N ALA A 25 -15.19 -8.87 16.14
CA ALA A 25 -13.77 -8.66 16.06
C ALA A 25 -13.52 -7.19 15.69
N ALA A 26 -12.72 -6.53 16.54
CA ALA A 26 -12.28 -5.17 16.36
C ALA A 26 -11.39 -5.08 15.12
N HIS A 27 -12.01 -4.86 13.98
CA HIS A 27 -11.35 -4.55 12.73
C HIS A 27 -11.29 -3.04 12.57
N ALA A 28 -10.35 -2.55 11.77
CA ALA A 28 -10.42 -1.21 11.23
C ALA A 28 -10.24 -1.33 9.71
N THR A 29 -11.04 -0.59 8.97
CA THR A 29 -11.35 -0.78 7.54
C THR A 29 -12.24 -1.99 7.24
N GLU A 30 -13.04 -1.86 6.18
CA GLU A 30 -13.98 -2.88 5.72
C GLU A 30 -13.28 -4.24 5.55
N ASN A 31 -13.86 -5.28 6.17
CA ASN A 31 -13.36 -6.66 6.18
C ASN A 31 -11.97 -6.86 6.84
N GLY A 32 -11.48 -5.90 7.62
CA GLY A 32 -10.17 -5.99 8.28
C GLY A 32 -9.00 -6.13 7.29
N GLY A 33 -9.22 -5.67 6.06
CA GLY A 33 -8.30 -5.84 4.94
C GLY A 33 -7.14 -4.84 4.95
N LEU A 34 -6.16 -5.09 4.09
CA LEU A 34 -5.05 -4.15 3.84
C LEU A 34 -5.58 -2.86 3.19
N GLY A 35 -4.86 -1.74 3.33
CA GLY A 35 -5.23 -0.48 2.68
C GLY A 35 -5.23 -0.56 1.14
N VAL A 36 -5.66 0.51 0.48
CA VAL A 36 -5.55 0.66 -0.98
C VAL A 36 -4.10 0.85 -1.45
N TYR A 37 -3.22 1.23 -0.51
CA TYR A 37 -1.80 1.43 -0.71
C TYR A 37 -1.00 0.41 0.13
N PRO A 38 0.03 -0.24 -0.45
CA PRO A 38 0.93 -1.09 0.33
C PRO A 38 1.92 -0.21 1.11
N ASP A 39 1.63 0.00 2.40
CA ASP A 39 2.45 0.89 3.25
C ASP A 39 3.93 0.53 3.22
N GLY A 40 4.78 1.54 3.08
CA GLY A 40 6.22 1.41 2.93
C GLY A 40 6.68 1.05 1.52
N LEU A 41 5.84 1.10 0.49
CA LEU A 41 6.25 0.89 -0.90
C LEU A 41 7.37 1.86 -1.34
N GLU A 42 7.31 3.11 -0.92
CA GLU A 42 8.26 4.15 -1.30
C GLU A 42 9.43 4.27 -0.32
N SER A 43 10.52 4.87 -0.80
CA SER A 43 11.78 5.00 -0.05
C SER A 43 12.57 6.19 -0.57
N TYR A 44 13.63 5.97 -1.34
CA TYR A 44 14.47 7.05 -1.85
C TYR A 44 13.93 7.64 -3.17
N PHE A 45 14.20 8.92 -3.43
CA PHE A 45 13.87 9.67 -4.67
C PHE A 45 12.39 9.97 -4.91
N VAL A 46 11.54 9.94 -3.88
CA VAL A 46 10.09 10.08 -4.04
C VAL A 46 9.64 11.52 -4.32
N GLY A 47 10.36 12.52 -3.81
CA GLY A 47 10.12 13.94 -4.08
C GLY A 47 10.82 14.50 -5.30
N ALA A 48 11.60 13.69 -6.03
CA ALA A 48 12.41 14.15 -7.17
C ALA A 48 11.83 13.63 -8.50
N LEU A 49 11.09 14.48 -9.22
CA LEU A 49 10.65 14.13 -10.57
C LEU A 49 11.85 14.05 -11.53
N PRO A 50 11.82 13.12 -12.50
CA PRO A 50 12.80 13.10 -13.57
C PRO A 50 12.53 14.23 -14.60
N PRO A 51 13.47 14.51 -15.51
CA PRO A 51 13.27 15.49 -16.57
C PRO A 51 12.04 15.19 -17.47
N PRO A 52 11.55 16.18 -18.25
CA PRO A 52 10.44 15.98 -19.18
C PRO A 52 10.62 14.74 -20.07
N GLY A 53 9.57 13.93 -20.17
CA GLY A 53 9.60 12.63 -20.84
C GLY A 53 8.66 11.62 -20.19
N VAL A 54 8.60 10.42 -20.76
CA VAL A 54 7.88 9.28 -20.19
C VAL A 54 8.88 8.44 -19.42
N HIS A 55 8.60 8.06 -18.18
CA HIS A 55 9.50 7.27 -17.33
C HIS A 55 8.75 6.06 -16.82
N VAL A 56 9.43 4.92 -16.77
CA VAL A 56 8.85 3.66 -16.27
C VAL A 56 9.58 3.24 -15.02
N MET A 57 8.80 2.99 -13.97
CA MET A 57 9.26 2.40 -12.72
C MET A 57 8.58 1.05 -12.52
N MET A 58 9.31 0.10 -11.99
CA MET A 58 8.81 -1.21 -11.63
C MET A 58 8.90 -1.38 -10.12
N TYR A 59 7.78 -1.69 -9.50
CA TYR A 59 7.72 -2.10 -8.09
C TYR A 59 7.47 -3.60 -8.06
N GLY A 60 8.25 -4.33 -7.25
CA GLY A 60 8.10 -5.76 -7.07
C GLY A 60 8.36 -6.14 -5.62
N GLY A 61 7.81 -7.26 -5.19
CA GLY A 61 8.08 -7.77 -3.85
C GLY A 61 6.90 -8.51 -3.26
N GLY A 62 6.86 -8.55 -1.93
CA GLY A 62 5.74 -9.14 -1.24
C GLY A 62 5.72 -8.86 0.25
N TYR A 63 4.55 -9.06 0.83
CA TYR A 63 4.28 -8.94 2.25
C TYR A 63 3.79 -10.28 2.81
N ARG A 64 4.19 -10.56 4.04
CA ARG A 64 3.65 -11.64 4.85
C ARG A 64 3.13 -11.06 6.15
N TYR A 65 1.83 -11.23 6.37
CA TYR A 65 1.17 -10.91 7.62
C TYR A 65 0.85 -12.19 8.36
N ASP A 66 1.28 -12.31 9.60
CA ASP A 66 1.16 -13.53 10.41
C ASP A 66 0.15 -13.37 11.55
N LYS A 67 -0.32 -12.15 11.81
CA LYS A 67 -1.27 -11.86 12.88
C LYS A 67 -2.27 -10.80 12.45
N LEU A 68 -3.53 -10.99 12.80
CA LEU A 68 -4.52 -9.92 12.78
C LEU A 68 -4.60 -9.33 14.19
N ARG A 69 -4.19 -8.07 14.35
CA ARG A 69 -4.18 -7.40 15.66
C ARG A 69 -5.49 -6.70 15.93
N GLY A 70 -6.02 -6.83 17.14
CA GLY A 70 -7.17 -6.08 17.61
C GLY A 70 -6.81 -4.76 18.26
N ASN A 71 -7.78 -4.17 18.96
CA ASN A 71 -7.68 -2.83 19.55
C ASN A 71 -6.72 -2.78 20.76
N ASP A 72 -6.58 -3.89 21.46
CA ASP A 72 -5.63 -4.10 22.56
C ASP A 72 -4.25 -4.57 22.07
N GLY A 73 -4.10 -4.85 20.77
CA GLY A 73 -2.87 -5.40 20.19
C GLY A 73 -2.75 -6.91 20.28
N GLN A 74 -3.75 -7.60 20.82
CA GLN A 74 -3.76 -9.06 20.85
C GLN A 74 -4.15 -9.62 19.49
N SER A 75 -3.74 -10.86 19.23
CA SER A 75 -4.12 -11.57 18.02
C SER A 75 -5.58 -12.01 18.10
N LEU A 76 -6.39 -11.61 17.12
CA LEU A 76 -7.83 -11.89 17.10
C LEU A 76 -8.19 -13.25 16.51
N VAL A 77 -7.41 -13.70 15.52
CA VAL A 77 -7.76 -14.86 14.70
C VAL A 77 -6.64 -15.90 14.79
N PRO A 78 -6.95 -17.14 15.24
CA PRO A 78 -5.97 -18.22 15.19
C PRO A 78 -5.66 -18.60 13.74
N ASP A 79 -4.41 -19.03 13.50
CA ASP A 79 -3.96 -19.48 12.17
C ASP A 79 -4.19 -18.42 11.07
N PHE A 80 -4.06 -17.14 11.43
CA PHE A 80 -4.14 -16.03 10.50
C PHE A 80 -2.84 -15.92 9.69
N LYS A 81 -2.96 -15.88 8.37
CA LYS A 81 -1.84 -15.61 7.48
C LYS A 81 -2.30 -14.97 6.18
N VAL A 82 -1.62 -13.92 5.76
CA VAL A 82 -1.83 -13.31 4.44
C VAL A 82 -0.48 -13.15 3.77
N ASP A 83 -0.28 -13.86 2.66
CA ASP A 83 0.86 -13.66 1.76
C ASP A 83 0.37 -12.84 0.56
N VAL A 84 1.05 -11.73 0.26
CA VAL A 84 0.78 -10.87 -0.90
C VAL A 84 2.05 -10.76 -1.71
N ASN A 85 2.03 -11.20 -2.96
CA ASN A 85 3.07 -10.89 -3.94
C ASN A 85 2.56 -9.80 -4.87
N LEU A 86 3.43 -8.85 -5.24
CA LEU A 86 3.07 -7.74 -6.11
C LEU A 86 4.12 -7.51 -7.19
N LEU A 87 3.63 -7.13 -8.37
CA LEU A 87 4.37 -6.48 -9.44
C LEU A 87 3.52 -5.31 -9.94
N ALA A 88 4.00 -4.09 -9.79
CA ALA A 88 3.26 -2.89 -10.15
C ALA A 88 4.13 -1.99 -11.04
N PRO A 89 4.00 -2.05 -12.38
CA PRO A 89 4.50 -1.00 -13.25
C PRO A 89 3.85 0.34 -12.92
N ARG A 90 4.66 1.39 -12.93
CA ARG A 90 4.26 2.79 -12.88
C ARG A 90 4.81 3.51 -14.10
N VAL A 91 3.93 4.17 -14.84
CA VAL A 91 4.30 5.07 -15.92
C VAL A 91 4.12 6.50 -15.43
N VAL A 92 5.14 7.34 -15.61
CA VAL A 92 5.13 8.76 -15.27
C VAL A 92 5.41 9.56 -16.52
N TRP A 93 4.50 10.43 -16.93
CA TRP A 93 4.73 11.40 -17.99
C TRP A 93 4.97 12.77 -17.38
N VAL A 94 6.22 13.24 -17.43
CA VAL A 94 6.60 14.60 -17.07
C VAL A 94 6.48 15.47 -18.33
N THR A 95 5.59 16.45 -18.28
CA THR A 95 5.34 17.33 -19.41
C THR A 95 6.45 18.39 -19.53
N PRO A 96 6.63 19.03 -20.69
CA PRO A 96 7.48 20.22 -20.81
C PRO A 96 6.87 21.46 -20.15
N GLN A 97 5.63 21.38 -19.64
CA GLN A 97 4.90 22.51 -19.07
C GLN A 97 5.25 22.71 -17.60
N THR A 98 5.31 23.98 -17.20
CA THR A 98 5.40 24.40 -15.79
C THR A 98 4.09 25.03 -15.37
N VAL A 99 3.55 24.60 -14.23
CA VAL A 99 2.31 25.13 -13.64
C VAL A 99 2.60 25.52 -12.20
N ALA A 100 2.25 26.75 -11.80
CA ALA A 100 2.53 27.27 -10.46
C ALA A 100 4.00 27.09 -10.01
N GLY A 101 4.94 27.24 -10.96
CA GLY A 101 6.38 27.08 -10.73
C GLY A 101 6.87 25.63 -10.62
N GLY A 102 5.99 24.63 -10.71
CA GLY A 102 6.33 23.21 -10.66
C GLY A 102 6.21 22.51 -12.00
N GLN A 103 7.02 21.47 -12.22
CA GLN A 103 6.91 20.59 -13.38
C GLN A 103 5.63 19.77 -13.30
N LEU A 104 4.79 19.87 -14.33
CA LEU A 104 3.54 19.10 -14.38
C LEU A 104 3.82 17.67 -14.83
N ALA A 105 3.39 16.70 -14.03
CA ALA A 105 3.47 15.29 -14.34
C ALA A 105 2.13 14.57 -14.14
N PHE A 106 1.90 13.56 -14.98
CA PHE A 106 0.81 12.60 -14.85
C PHE A 106 1.39 11.21 -14.62
N HIS A 107 0.69 10.35 -13.90
CA HIS A 107 1.15 8.99 -13.71
C HIS A 107 0.02 7.99 -13.55
N THR A 108 0.35 6.72 -13.80
CA THR A 108 -0.53 5.57 -13.61
C THR A 108 0.27 4.42 -13.02
N VAL A 109 -0.30 3.71 -12.05
CA VAL A 109 0.22 2.49 -11.43
C VAL A 109 -0.77 1.36 -11.69
N VAL A 110 -0.28 0.24 -12.22
CA VAL A 110 -1.11 -0.91 -12.59
C VAL A 110 -0.64 -2.13 -11.79
N PRO A 111 -1.22 -2.42 -10.61
CA PRO A 111 -0.77 -3.51 -9.75
C PRO A 111 -1.25 -4.87 -10.25
N LEU A 112 -0.33 -5.81 -10.38
CA LEU A 112 -0.59 -7.24 -10.51
C LEU A 112 -0.30 -7.91 -9.17
N LEU A 113 -1.30 -8.60 -8.63
CA LEU A 113 -1.28 -9.14 -7.28
C LEU A 113 -1.50 -10.64 -7.30
N ASP A 114 -0.86 -11.35 -6.37
CA ASP A 114 -1.17 -12.72 -5.98
C ASP A 114 -1.35 -12.73 -4.45
N VAL A 115 -2.57 -13.02 -4.01
CA VAL A 115 -2.98 -12.94 -2.61
C VAL A 115 -3.42 -14.32 -2.14
N LYS A 116 -2.79 -14.80 -1.08
CA LYS A 116 -3.20 -16.01 -0.36
C LYS A 116 -3.57 -15.62 1.06
N PHE A 117 -4.84 -15.82 1.39
CA PHE A 117 -5.39 -15.54 2.71
C PHE A 117 -5.73 -16.84 3.43
N ARG A 118 -5.38 -16.94 4.71
CA ARG A 118 -5.69 -18.06 5.60
C ARG A 118 -6.14 -17.51 6.95
N ALA A 119 -7.23 -18.04 7.48
CA ALA A 119 -7.74 -17.69 8.80
C ALA A 119 -8.67 -18.81 9.30
N GLY A 120 -8.53 -19.23 10.55
CA GLY A 120 -9.49 -20.18 11.17
C GLY A 120 -9.65 -21.50 10.39
N GLY A 121 -8.59 -21.99 9.76
CA GLY A 121 -8.62 -23.22 8.94
C GLY A 121 -9.17 -23.05 7.51
N ALA A 122 -9.72 -21.88 7.15
CA ALA A 122 -10.12 -21.57 5.78
C ALA A 122 -8.94 -21.00 4.97
N THR A 123 -8.94 -21.20 3.65
CA THR A 123 -7.94 -20.65 2.73
C THR A 123 -8.59 -20.11 1.47
N PHE A 124 -8.21 -18.91 1.08
CA PHE A 124 -8.66 -18.19 -0.11
C PHE A 124 -7.46 -17.77 -0.94
N LYS A 125 -7.64 -17.71 -2.26
CA LYS A 125 -6.60 -17.32 -3.22
C LYS A 125 -7.20 -16.53 -4.36
N SER A 126 -6.55 -15.42 -4.69
CA SER A 126 -6.87 -14.62 -5.86
C SER A 126 -5.58 -14.09 -6.50
N SER A 127 -5.57 -13.99 -7.82
CA SER A 127 -4.45 -13.44 -8.58
C SER A 127 -4.97 -12.64 -9.77
N GLY A 128 -4.32 -11.54 -10.11
CA GLY A 128 -4.70 -10.70 -11.24
C GLY A 128 -4.49 -9.20 -11.00
N LEU A 129 -5.24 -8.40 -11.74
CA LEU A 129 -5.21 -6.94 -11.64
C LEU A 129 -5.84 -6.48 -10.32
N GLY A 130 -5.12 -5.61 -9.59
CA GLY A 130 -5.64 -4.87 -8.45
C GLY A 130 -6.25 -3.52 -8.84
N ASP A 131 -6.49 -2.67 -7.85
CA ASP A 131 -7.01 -1.32 -8.10
C ASP A 131 -5.95 -0.40 -8.75
N ILE A 132 -6.25 0.12 -9.94
CA ILE A 132 -5.37 1.00 -10.69
C ILE A 132 -5.35 2.37 -10.02
N THR A 133 -4.15 2.92 -9.82
CA THR A 133 -3.97 4.29 -9.34
C THR A 133 -3.56 5.18 -10.50
N PHE A 134 -4.13 6.36 -10.62
CA PHE A 134 -3.66 7.38 -11.54
C PHE A 134 -3.74 8.77 -10.90
N GLY A 135 -2.94 9.71 -11.37
CA GLY A 135 -2.89 11.01 -10.72
C GLY A 135 -2.07 12.05 -11.47
N ALA A 136 -2.10 13.26 -10.92
CA ALA A 136 -1.32 14.38 -11.38
C ALA A 136 -0.49 14.95 -10.22
N ALA A 137 0.66 15.52 -10.55
CA ALA A 137 1.61 16.05 -9.60
C ALA A 137 2.36 17.26 -10.14
N LEU A 138 2.80 18.12 -9.24
CA LEU A 138 3.75 19.20 -9.48
C LEU A 138 5.05 18.90 -8.73
N GLY A 139 6.16 18.82 -9.46
CA GLY A 139 7.50 18.65 -8.89
C GLY A 139 8.28 19.97 -8.83
N TYR A 140 9.03 20.16 -7.75
CA TYR A 140 9.84 21.33 -7.50
C TYR A 140 11.26 20.91 -7.10
N HIS A 141 12.25 21.43 -7.82
CA HIS A 141 13.67 21.24 -7.52
C HIS A 141 14.19 22.51 -6.83
N LEU A 142 14.14 22.53 -5.49
CA LEU A 142 14.43 23.71 -4.68
C LEU A 142 15.94 23.99 -4.57
N SER A 143 16.74 22.93 -4.63
CA SER A 143 18.21 22.98 -4.75
C SER A 143 18.71 21.71 -5.44
N PRO A 144 20.02 21.56 -5.70
CA PRO A 144 20.55 20.29 -6.20
C PRO A 144 20.24 19.09 -5.27
N GLN A 145 20.08 19.34 -3.96
CA GLN A 145 19.85 18.32 -2.95
C GLN A 145 18.38 18.18 -2.56
N LEU A 146 17.59 19.27 -2.57
CA LEU A 146 16.24 19.31 -2.02
C LEU A 146 15.17 19.39 -3.10
N HIS A 147 14.27 18.42 -3.09
CA HIS A 147 13.21 18.24 -4.08
C HIS A 147 11.89 17.95 -3.38
N GLN A 148 10.78 18.40 -3.94
CA GLN A 148 9.46 18.08 -3.42
C GLN A 148 8.44 17.86 -4.53
N VAL A 149 7.41 17.10 -4.20
CA VAL A 149 6.26 16.83 -5.06
C VAL A 149 4.98 17.08 -4.28
N VAL A 150 4.01 17.75 -4.90
CA VAL A 150 2.63 17.86 -4.42
C VAL A 150 1.73 17.24 -5.48
N GLY A 151 0.80 16.39 -5.11
CA GLY A 151 -0.05 15.73 -6.10
C GLY A 151 -1.36 15.20 -5.54
N LEU A 152 -2.13 14.59 -6.43
CA LEU A 152 -3.35 13.87 -6.11
C LEU A 152 -3.33 12.53 -6.83
N ASP A 153 -3.38 11.46 -6.05
CA ASP A 153 -3.58 10.10 -6.52
C ASP A 153 -5.08 9.77 -6.44
N ILE A 154 -5.57 9.05 -7.43
CA ILE A 154 -6.94 8.54 -7.51
C ILE A 154 -6.86 7.04 -7.72
N VAL A 155 -7.39 6.28 -6.77
CA VAL A 155 -7.45 4.82 -6.84
C VAL A 155 -8.83 4.41 -7.36
N ALA A 156 -8.84 3.73 -8.50
CA ALA A 156 -10.06 3.25 -9.15
C ALA A 156 -10.37 1.80 -8.76
N PRO A 157 -11.65 1.45 -8.54
CA PRO A 157 -12.09 0.11 -8.16
C PRO A 157 -12.07 -0.84 -9.37
N THR A 158 -10.89 -1.13 -9.92
CA THR A 158 -10.70 -1.98 -11.10
C THR A 158 -10.37 -3.42 -10.74
N GLY A 159 -9.88 -3.65 -9.52
CA GLY A 159 -9.52 -4.97 -9.03
C GLY A 159 -10.75 -5.84 -8.77
N LYS A 160 -10.59 -7.15 -8.93
CA LYS A 160 -11.66 -8.10 -8.59
C LYS A 160 -12.01 -7.98 -7.11
N TYR A 161 -13.29 -7.79 -6.81
CA TYR A 161 -13.83 -7.70 -5.46
C TYR A 161 -14.95 -8.71 -5.22
N SER A 162 -15.02 -9.22 -4.00
CA SER A 162 -16.16 -9.92 -3.45
C SER A 162 -16.23 -9.69 -1.95
N ALA A 163 -17.40 -9.30 -1.44
CA ALA A 163 -17.62 -9.08 0.00
C ALA A 163 -17.41 -10.35 0.86
N THR A 164 -17.39 -11.54 0.24
CA THR A 164 -17.19 -12.83 0.92
C THR A 164 -15.82 -13.46 0.65
N ASP A 165 -14.95 -12.79 -0.12
CA ASP A 165 -13.61 -13.25 -0.41
C ASP A 165 -12.56 -12.30 0.18
N PRO A 166 -11.92 -12.64 1.32
CA PRO A 166 -10.91 -11.80 1.94
C PRO A 166 -9.60 -11.73 1.12
N SER A 167 -9.46 -12.54 0.05
CA SER A 167 -8.35 -12.42 -0.90
C SER A 167 -8.62 -11.43 -2.05
N SER A 168 -9.72 -10.67 -2.00
CA SER A 168 -10.07 -9.66 -3.01
C SER A 168 -8.90 -8.73 -3.37
N LEU A 169 -8.73 -8.47 -4.66
CA LEU A 169 -7.60 -7.73 -5.23
C LEU A 169 -7.86 -6.21 -5.31
N GLY A 170 -9.12 -5.81 -5.21
CA GLY A 170 -9.56 -4.43 -5.12
C GLY A 170 -10.47 -4.20 -3.91
N LYS A 171 -10.92 -2.97 -3.74
CA LYS A 171 -11.77 -2.54 -2.61
C LYS A 171 -13.20 -2.17 -2.98
N ASN A 172 -13.50 -2.10 -4.28
CA ASN A 172 -14.83 -1.72 -4.78
C ASN A 172 -15.31 -0.33 -4.32
N TYR A 173 -14.37 0.59 -4.11
CA TYR A 173 -14.66 2.00 -3.94
C TYR A 173 -13.53 2.86 -4.51
N TRP A 174 -13.86 4.09 -4.85
CA TRP A 174 -12.89 5.10 -5.23
C TRP A 174 -12.19 5.68 -4.01
N THR A 175 -10.88 5.93 -4.12
CA THR A 175 -10.11 6.67 -3.11
C THR A 175 -9.44 7.88 -3.73
N PHE A 176 -9.57 9.03 -3.09
CA PHE A 176 -8.82 10.24 -3.44
C PHE A 176 -7.73 10.44 -2.39
N GLN A 177 -6.49 10.57 -2.83
CA GLN A 177 -5.33 10.59 -1.96
C GLN A 177 -4.42 11.78 -2.30
N PRO A 178 -4.59 12.93 -1.65
CA PRO A 178 -3.61 14.01 -1.72
C PRO A 178 -2.24 13.53 -1.23
N VAL A 179 -1.20 13.93 -1.93
CA VAL A 179 0.19 13.50 -1.70
C VAL A 179 1.08 14.72 -1.52
N TYR A 180 1.96 14.65 -0.53
CA TYR A 180 3.12 15.53 -0.41
C TYR A 180 4.37 14.68 -0.21
N ALA A 181 5.41 14.92 -1.00
CA ALA A 181 6.67 14.21 -0.91
C ALA A 181 7.83 15.19 -0.87
N VAL A 182 8.85 14.87 -0.08
CA VAL A 182 10.10 15.62 -0.01
C VAL A 182 11.28 14.65 -0.02
N THR A 183 12.32 15.01 -0.75
CA THR A 183 13.58 14.27 -0.83
C THR A 183 14.72 15.25 -0.62
N TYR A 184 15.60 14.90 0.30
CA TYR A 184 16.93 15.48 0.44
C TYR A 184 17.97 14.44 0.10
N MET A 185 18.84 14.71 -0.88
CA MET A 185 19.81 13.73 -1.39
C MET A 185 21.22 14.30 -1.53
N GLN A 186 22.21 13.47 -1.25
CA GLN A 186 23.62 13.78 -1.44
C GLN A 186 24.37 12.55 -1.97
N PRO A 187 25.31 12.71 -2.92
CA PRO A 187 26.15 11.59 -3.38
C PRO A 187 26.95 10.95 -2.25
N SER A 188 27.55 11.77 -1.40
CA SER A 188 28.24 11.38 -0.16
C SER A 188 27.65 12.19 0.99
N GLY A 189 27.11 11.51 2.00
CA GLY A 189 26.42 12.18 3.12
C GLY A 189 24.96 11.77 3.31
N PHE A 190 24.24 12.56 4.10
CA PHE A 190 22.86 12.25 4.46
C PHE A 190 21.90 12.29 3.27
N ASN A 191 21.03 11.27 3.18
CA ASN A 191 19.88 11.18 2.28
C ASN A 191 18.63 10.90 3.12
N GLY A 192 17.54 11.63 2.86
CA GLY A 192 16.29 11.51 3.60
C GLY A 192 15.08 11.78 2.71
N ASP A 193 14.02 11.00 2.92
CA ASP A 193 12.81 11.05 2.11
C ASP A 193 11.58 10.86 2.99
N VAL A 194 10.52 11.60 2.68
CA VAL A 194 9.19 11.41 3.28
C VAL A 194 8.13 11.57 2.19
N LYS A 195 7.16 10.67 2.15
CA LYS A 195 5.94 10.75 1.34
C LYS A 195 4.72 10.68 2.25
N LEU A 196 4.02 11.78 2.43
CA LEU A 196 2.76 11.90 3.15
C LEU A 196 1.58 11.68 2.20
N MET A 197 0.58 10.92 2.65
CA MET A 197 -0.60 10.55 1.89
C MET A 197 -1.84 10.59 2.80
N TYR A 198 -2.97 11.04 2.27
CA TYR A 198 -4.23 11.12 3.01
C TYR A 198 -5.40 10.48 2.27
N ASP A 199 -5.96 9.40 2.80
CA ASP A 199 -6.97 8.61 2.10
C ASP A 199 -8.39 9.15 2.34
N ILE A 200 -9.07 9.52 1.26
CA ILE A 200 -10.48 9.90 1.27
C ILE A 200 -11.28 8.85 0.51
N ASN A 201 -11.78 7.86 1.25
CA ASN A 201 -12.53 6.73 0.71
C ASN A 201 -13.98 7.11 0.36
N ARG A 202 -14.47 6.62 -0.76
CA ARG A 202 -15.90 6.62 -1.11
C ARG A 202 -16.57 5.37 -0.53
N ARG A 203 -17.91 5.30 -0.66
CA ARG A 203 -18.69 4.17 -0.15
C ARG A 203 -18.57 2.98 -1.10
N ASN A 204 -18.36 1.80 -0.54
CA ASN A 204 -18.49 0.52 -1.24
C ASN A 204 -19.97 0.25 -1.52
N SER A 205 -20.32 0.06 -2.79
CA SER A 205 -21.73 -0.16 -3.19
C SER A 205 -22.29 -1.49 -2.70
N ASP A 206 -21.45 -2.50 -2.57
CA ASP A 206 -21.90 -3.88 -2.32
C ASP A 206 -22.19 -4.13 -0.85
N THR A 207 -21.44 -3.48 0.04
CA THR A 207 -21.60 -3.60 1.50
C THR A 207 -22.25 -2.39 2.14
N ASN A 208 -22.48 -1.34 1.34
CA ASN A 208 -22.97 -0.04 1.79
C ASN A 208 -22.11 0.54 2.94
N THR A 209 -20.81 0.23 2.95
CA THR A 209 -19.86 0.62 4.01
C THR A 209 -18.84 1.62 3.46
N ARG A 210 -18.40 2.53 4.32
CA ARG A 210 -17.37 3.52 4.00
C ARG A 210 -16.27 3.39 5.06
N SER A 211 -15.11 2.89 4.63
CA SER A 211 -13.89 2.88 5.44
C SER A 211 -13.52 4.32 5.84
N GLY A 212 -13.00 4.47 7.06
CA GLY A 212 -12.52 5.75 7.56
C GLY A 212 -11.38 6.33 6.73
N GLN A 213 -11.12 7.62 6.93
CA GLN A 213 -10.00 8.32 6.31
C GLN A 213 -8.72 7.97 7.07
N ALA A 214 -7.58 7.96 6.37
CA ALA A 214 -6.29 7.61 6.95
C ALA A 214 -5.20 8.60 6.55
N LEU A 215 -4.30 8.89 7.47
CA LEU A 215 -3.05 9.58 7.21
C LEU A 215 -1.92 8.55 7.28
N HIS A 216 -1.10 8.51 6.25
CA HIS A 216 0.03 7.59 6.20
C HIS A 216 1.26 8.24 5.56
N ALA A 217 2.42 7.71 5.93
CA ALA A 217 3.68 8.20 5.42
C ALA A 217 4.66 7.06 5.17
N ASP A 218 5.34 7.12 4.02
CA ASP A 218 6.55 6.33 3.78
C ASP A 218 7.78 7.21 4.03
N TYR A 219 8.80 6.65 4.66
CA TYR A 219 10.02 7.39 4.95
C TYR A 219 11.27 6.54 4.72
N SER A 220 12.39 7.20 4.44
CA SER A 220 13.72 6.60 4.48
C SER A 220 14.79 7.60 4.90
N ALA A 221 15.84 7.09 5.53
CA ALA A 221 17.02 7.84 5.90
C ALA A 221 18.25 6.97 5.67
N GLY A 222 19.33 7.52 5.14
CA GLY A 222 20.55 6.75 4.87
C GLY A 222 21.76 7.62 4.58
N TRP A 223 22.90 6.95 4.40
CA TRP A 223 24.17 7.59 4.10
C TRP A 223 24.65 7.19 2.70
N GLY A 224 24.89 8.20 1.87
CA GLY A 224 25.50 8.06 0.55
C GLY A 224 26.99 7.82 0.66
N LEU A 225 27.50 6.88 -0.13
CA LEU A 225 28.89 6.43 -0.09
C LEU A 225 29.77 7.07 -1.19
N GLY A 226 29.22 8.00 -1.97
CA GLY A 226 29.92 8.70 -3.05
C GLY A 226 30.04 7.89 -4.36
N ASN A 227 29.62 6.63 -4.38
CA ASN A 227 29.74 5.71 -5.51
C ASN A 227 28.37 5.21 -6.02
N GLY A 228 27.33 6.03 -5.84
CA GLY A 228 25.96 5.71 -6.23
C GLY A 228 25.17 4.92 -5.18
N TRP A 229 25.83 4.31 -4.19
CA TRP A 229 25.17 3.57 -3.11
C TRP A 229 24.72 4.48 -1.97
N VAL A 230 23.55 4.17 -1.41
CA VAL A 230 23.05 4.66 -0.11
C VAL A 230 22.66 3.46 0.72
N VAL A 231 23.14 3.40 1.96
CA VAL A 231 22.78 2.38 2.95
C VAL A 231 22.05 3.07 4.10
N GLY A 232 20.94 2.50 4.55
CA GLY A 232 20.17 3.11 5.62
C GLY A 232 18.98 2.28 6.05
N VAL A 233 17.95 3.00 6.46
CA VAL A 233 16.69 2.46 6.95
C VAL A 233 15.52 3.10 6.23
N GLY A 234 14.40 2.40 6.19
CA GLY A 234 13.15 2.96 5.74
C GLY A 234 11.98 2.21 6.31
N GLY A 235 10.79 2.78 6.14
CA GLY A 235 9.62 2.27 6.80
C GLY A 235 8.38 3.05 6.44
N HIS A 236 7.38 2.95 7.31
CA HIS A 236 6.13 3.68 7.18
C HIS A 236 5.51 3.99 8.54
N VAL A 237 4.58 4.92 8.56
CA VAL A 237 3.60 5.12 9.63
C VAL A 237 2.21 5.17 9.02
N PHE A 238 1.25 4.54 9.65
CA PHE A 238 -0.14 4.55 9.21
C PHE A 238 -1.06 4.82 10.39
N SER A 239 -2.03 5.70 10.20
CA SER A 239 -3.07 6.00 11.19
C SER A 239 -4.39 6.30 10.52
N GLN A 240 -5.41 5.48 10.79
CA GLN A 240 -6.78 5.80 10.44
C GLN A 240 -7.28 6.90 11.40
N VAL A 241 -7.75 8.01 10.84
CA VAL A 241 -8.12 9.21 11.60
C VAL A 241 -9.62 9.33 11.86
N THR A 242 -10.47 8.75 11.02
CA THR A 242 -11.93 8.70 11.24
C THR A 242 -12.43 7.27 11.38
N ASN A 243 -13.60 7.09 12.00
CA ASN A 243 -14.23 5.77 12.07
C ASN A 243 -14.79 5.34 10.71
N ASP A 244 -14.98 4.03 10.56
CA ASP A 244 -15.78 3.46 9.47
C ASP A 244 -17.29 3.79 9.69
N SER A 245 -18.08 3.77 8.62
CA SER A 245 -19.54 3.98 8.70
C SER A 245 -20.34 3.10 7.73
N GLY A 246 -21.48 2.57 8.21
CA GLY A 246 -22.34 1.62 7.47
C GLY A 246 -22.36 0.22 8.09
N PRO A 247 -23.07 -0.74 7.47
CA PRO A 247 -23.34 -2.06 8.06
C PRO A 247 -22.10 -2.91 8.33
N GLY A 248 -21.06 -2.82 7.49
CA GLY A 248 -19.80 -3.54 7.62
C GLY A 248 -18.71 -2.75 8.36
N SER A 249 -19.10 -1.73 9.14
CA SER A 249 -18.13 -0.88 9.84
C SER A 249 -17.33 -1.69 10.84
N ALA A 250 -16.03 -1.52 10.73
CA ALA A 250 -15.07 -2.13 11.60
C ALA A 250 -15.04 -1.39 12.96
N GLN A 251 -14.84 -2.12 14.07
CA GLN A 251 -14.75 -1.53 15.41
C GLN A 251 -13.31 -1.09 15.71
N GLY A 252 -13.05 0.21 15.66
CA GLY A 252 -11.77 0.81 16.01
C GLY A 252 -11.10 1.54 14.84
N LYS A 253 -9.85 1.93 15.04
CA LYS A 253 -9.02 2.62 14.05
C LYS A 253 -7.71 1.88 13.85
N ALA A 254 -7.31 1.71 12.59
CA ALA A 254 -6.08 1.01 12.23
C ALA A 254 -4.87 1.90 12.51
N ARG A 255 -3.80 1.32 13.04
CA ARG A 255 -2.48 1.95 13.03
C ARG A 255 -1.37 0.92 12.89
N ALA A 256 -0.24 1.36 12.35
CA ALA A 256 0.99 0.58 12.29
C ALA A 256 2.19 1.53 12.15
N ILE A 257 3.34 1.07 12.63
CA ILE A 257 4.64 1.67 12.36
C ILE A 257 5.53 0.57 11.81
N GLY A 258 6.07 0.73 10.62
CA GLY A 258 7.02 -0.19 10.04
C GLY A 258 8.41 0.42 9.93
N PHE A 259 9.46 -0.38 10.12
CA PHE A 259 10.82 0.01 9.74
C PHE A 259 11.71 -1.20 9.47
N GLY A 260 12.81 -0.98 8.74
CA GLY A 260 13.86 -1.96 8.51
C GLY A 260 14.98 -1.42 7.61
N PRO A 261 15.97 -2.24 7.26
CA PRO A 261 17.10 -1.83 6.44
C PRO A 261 16.67 -1.57 4.99
N ALA A 262 17.27 -0.54 4.40
CA ALA A 262 17.08 -0.15 3.03
C ALA A 262 18.43 0.12 2.37
N ILE A 263 18.54 -0.24 1.09
CA ILE A 263 19.70 0.06 0.27
C ILE A 263 19.24 0.57 -1.08
N ARG A 264 19.93 1.58 -1.60
CA ARG A 264 19.70 2.13 -2.93
C ARG A 264 21.01 2.15 -3.69
N TYR A 265 20.95 1.80 -4.97
CA TYR A 265 21.98 2.08 -5.96
C TYR A 265 21.40 2.95 -7.07
N ALA A 266 22.18 3.92 -7.55
CA ALA A 266 21.89 4.62 -8.80
C ALA A 266 23.18 4.95 -9.52
N ASN A 267 23.10 5.11 -10.84
CA ASN A 267 24.23 5.51 -11.68
C ASN A 267 23.87 6.71 -12.56
N ASP A 268 24.89 7.26 -13.21
CA ASP A 268 24.75 8.45 -14.08
C ASP A 268 24.01 8.17 -15.39
N LYS A 269 23.64 6.90 -15.63
CA LYS A 269 22.86 6.47 -16.81
C LYS A 269 21.35 6.45 -16.53
N GLY A 270 20.91 6.88 -15.35
CA GLY A 270 19.50 6.92 -14.98
C GLY A 270 18.94 5.59 -14.43
N PHE A 271 19.78 4.57 -14.24
CA PHE A 271 19.38 3.36 -13.53
C PHE A 271 19.31 3.64 -12.03
N LEU A 272 18.20 3.28 -11.40
CA LEU A 272 18.02 3.33 -9.95
C LEU A 272 17.38 2.03 -9.51
N VAL A 273 17.90 1.44 -8.43
CA VAL A 273 17.25 0.33 -7.72
C VAL A 273 17.29 0.58 -6.23
N THR A 274 16.17 0.32 -5.57
CA THR A 274 16.06 0.29 -4.11
C THR A 274 15.58 -1.08 -3.68
N VAL A 275 16.18 -1.63 -2.63
CA VAL A 275 15.71 -2.81 -1.93
C VAL A 275 15.46 -2.44 -0.48
N LYS A 276 14.27 -2.76 0.03
CA LYS A 276 13.88 -2.48 1.41
C LYS A 276 13.20 -3.70 2.01
N TRP A 277 13.68 -4.12 3.17
CA TRP A 277 12.91 -5.00 4.05
C TRP A 277 12.38 -4.18 5.22
N GLN A 278 11.15 -4.41 5.61
CA GLN A 278 10.54 -3.73 6.76
C GLN A 278 9.66 -4.70 7.55
N LYS A 279 9.53 -4.43 8.85
CA LYS A 279 8.64 -5.16 9.75
C LYS A 279 7.73 -4.18 10.48
N ASP A 280 6.49 -4.61 10.72
CA ASP A 280 5.49 -3.82 11.42
C ASP A 280 5.61 -3.96 12.94
N PHE A 281 5.33 -2.85 13.62
CA PHE A 281 5.34 -2.66 15.06
C PHE A 281 4.15 -1.78 15.46
N ASP A 282 3.78 -1.85 16.74
CA ASP A 282 2.64 -1.12 17.33
C ASP A 282 1.35 -1.20 16.50
N VAL A 283 1.06 -2.41 15.99
CA VAL A 283 -0.08 -2.64 15.12
C VAL A 283 -1.37 -2.76 15.92
N ARG A 284 -2.43 -2.07 15.48
CA ARG A 284 -3.79 -2.19 16.01
C ARG A 284 -4.83 -2.25 14.90
N ASN A 285 -5.85 -3.08 15.12
CA ASN A 285 -7.02 -3.24 14.25
C ASN A 285 -6.68 -3.53 12.77
N ARG A 286 -5.51 -4.13 12.47
CA ARG A 286 -5.06 -4.46 11.12
C ARG A 286 -4.05 -5.62 11.13
N PRO A 287 -3.74 -6.23 9.96
CA PRO A 287 -2.70 -7.24 9.85
C PRO A 287 -1.31 -6.70 10.24
N GLU A 288 -0.54 -7.48 11.00
CA GLU A 288 0.87 -7.25 11.37
C GLU A 288 1.76 -8.23 10.62
N GLY A 289 2.84 -7.72 10.02
CA GLY A 289 3.71 -8.52 9.20
C GLY A 289 5.09 -7.93 8.92
N SER A 290 5.65 -8.39 7.81
CA SER A 290 6.88 -7.85 7.21
C SER A 290 6.79 -7.90 5.69
N GLY A 291 7.58 -7.07 5.02
CA GLY A 291 7.62 -7.02 3.56
C GLY A 291 9.04 -6.85 3.03
N LEU A 292 9.27 -7.41 1.85
CA LEU A 292 10.46 -7.15 1.03
C LEU A 292 9.99 -6.46 -0.25
N LEU A 293 10.59 -5.32 -0.54
CA LEU A 293 10.19 -4.43 -1.62
C LEU A 293 11.40 -4.06 -2.46
N VAL A 294 11.19 -4.09 -3.77
CA VAL A 294 12.15 -3.67 -4.78
C VAL A 294 11.49 -2.62 -5.64
N LYS A 295 12.17 -1.49 -5.82
CA LYS A 295 11.80 -0.45 -6.77
C LYS A 295 12.93 -0.31 -7.77
N ALA A 296 12.63 -0.31 -9.05
CA ALA A 296 13.61 -0.07 -10.10
C ALA A 296 13.10 0.96 -11.11
N THR A 297 13.95 1.89 -11.50
CA THR A 297 13.74 2.76 -12.66
C THR A 297 14.71 2.31 -13.74
N ILE A 298 14.17 1.99 -14.91
CA ILE A 298 14.96 1.53 -16.06
C ILE A 298 15.05 2.68 -17.06
N PRO A 299 16.24 3.21 -17.35
CA PRO A 299 16.42 4.19 -18.42
C PRO A 299 16.14 3.52 -19.76
N PHE A 300 15.52 4.26 -20.68
CA PHE A 300 15.27 3.85 -22.07
C PHE A 300 16.02 4.76 -23.04
#